data_AF-E9II01-F1
#
_entry.id   AF-E9II01-F1
#
_cell.length_a   1.000
_cell.length_b   1.000
_cell.length_c   1.000
_cell.angle_alpha   90.00
_cell.angle_beta   90.00
_cell.angle_gamma   90.00
#
_symmetry.space_group_name_H-M   'P 1'
#
loop_
_entity.id
_entity.type
_entity.pdbx_description
1 polymer ?
#
loop_
_entity_poly.entity_id
_entity_poly.type
_entity_poly.pdbx_seq_one_letter_code
_entity_poly.pdbx_strand_id
1 'polypeptide(L)'
;MANPWEDLVQAQHDLFGLLSRSYENMRKSGEANITLGLLEAHLQTLESYWGKFVTRHEQLLIEYGDDLEDHEYLTGDLMLKADISFHVQKGKYLDDMRAMR
;
A
#
# COMPACT_ATOMS: atom_id res chain seq x y z
N MET A 1 -8.95 -28.00 -4.16
CA MET A 1 -7.98 -27.32 -5.06
C MET A 1 -7.88 -25.91 -4.52
N ALA A 2 -6.68 -25.37 -4.32
CA ALA A 2 -6.53 -23.96 -3.92
C ALA A 2 -7.10 -23.09 -5.04
N ASN A 3 -7.89 -22.08 -4.69
CA ASN A 3 -8.45 -21.20 -5.72
C ASN A 3 -7.32 -20.31 -6.26
N PRO A 4 -7.20 -20.13 -7.59
CA PRO A 4 -6.10 -19.40 -8.20
C PRO A 4 -6.00 -17.93 -7.75
N TRP A 5 -7.07 -17.36 -7.20
CA TRP A 5 -7.13 -15.99 -6.69
C TRP A 5 -6.77 -15.84 -5.21
N GLU A 6 -6.71 -16.93 -4.42
CA GLU A 6 -6.40 -16.85 -2.98
C GLU A 6 -5.02 -16.23 -2.72
N ASP A 7 -4.01 -16.65 -3.49
CA ASP A 7 -2.65 -16.10 -3.40
C ASP A 7 -2.61 -14.62 -3.80
N LEU A 8 -3.41 -14.21 -4.78
CA LEU A 8 -3.51 -12.82 -5.21
C LEU A 8 -4.19 -11.94 -4.14
N VAL A 9 -5.26 -12.44 -3.51
CA VAL A 9 -5.94 -11.76 -2.41
C VAL A 9 -5.01 -11.63 -1.19
N GLN A 10 -4.30 -12.69 -0.82
CA GLN A 10 -3.32 -12.63 0.27
C GLN A 10 -2.21 -11.59 -0.03
N ALA A 11 -1.71 -11.56 -1.27
CA ALA A 11 -0.72 -10.58 -1.69
C ALA A 11 -1.24 -9.13 -1.61
N GLN A 12 -2.54 -8.91 -1.79
CA GLN A 12 -3.16 -7.59 -1.59
C GLN A 12 -3.21 -7.19 -0.12
N HIS A 13 -3.54 -8.11 0.79
CA HIS A 13 -3.48 -7.84 2.24
C HIS A 13 -2.07 -7.50 2.71
N ASP A 14 -1.06 -8.20 2.18
CA ASP A 14 0.33 -7.91 2.49
C ASP A 14 0.74 -6.51 2.00
N LEU A 15 0.39 -6.17 0.75
CA LEU A 15 0.62 -4.83 0.19
C LEU A 15 -0.11 -3.75 0.99
N PHE A 16 -1.36 -3.98 1.38
CA PHE A 16 -2.10 -3.06 2.25
C PHE A 16 -1.40 -2.83 3.58
N GLY A 17 -0.84 -3.88 4.19
CA GLY A 17 -0.04 -3.79 5.40
C GLY A 17 1.25 -2.98 5.24
N LEU A 18 1.88 -3.03 4.06
CA LEU A 18 3.06 -2.21 3.72
C LEU A 18 2.67 -0.75 3.48
N LEU A 19 1.59 -0.49 2.74
CA LEU A 19 1.04 0.84 2.51
C LEU A 19 0.70 1.51 3.85
N SER A 20 -0.08 0.84 4.71
CA SER A 20 -0.58 1.41 5.96
C SER A 20 0.52 1.79 6.96
N ARG A 21 1.65 1.09 6.94
CA ARG A 21 2.73 1.25 7.92
C ARG A 21 3.99 1.88 7.35
N SER A 22 3.96 2.37 6.11
CA SER A 22 5.15 2.84 5.40
C SER A 22 5.93 3.90 6.20
N TYR A 23 5.26 4.96 6.66
CA TYR A 23 5.94 6.05 7.37
C TYR A 23 6.47 5.63 8.74
N GLU A 24 5.70 4.80 9.47
CA GLU A 24 6.16 4.23 10.74
C GLU A 24 7.40 3.34 10.53
N ASN A 25 7.43 2.56 9.45
CA ASN A 25 8.60 1.75 9.11
C ASN A 25 9.83 2.61 8.79
N MET A 26 9.65 3.74 8.09
CA MET A 26 10.74 4.70 7.87
C MET A 26 11.26 5.25 9.21
N ARG A 27 10.37 5.64 10.13
CA ARG A 27 10.76 6.19 11.45
C ARG A 27 11.60 5.24 12.29
N LYS A 28 11.52 3.93 12.07
CA LYS A 28 12.40 2.93 12.73
C LYS A 28 13.89 3.10 12.39
N SER A 29 14.22 3.86 11.36
CA SER A 29 15.61 4.26 11.06
C SER A 29 16.20 5.18 12.14
N GLY A 30 15.36 5.76 13.00
CA GLY A 30 15.74 6.67 14.08
C GLY A 30 15.75 8.13 13.63
N GLU A 31 15.26 9.03 14.49
CA GLU A 31 15.07 10.46 14.16
C GLU A 31 16.35 11.15 13.66
N ALA A 32 17.51 10.81 14.27
CA ALA A 32 18.80 11.37 13.87
C ALA A 32 19.24 10.96 12.45
N ASN A 33 18.65 9.90 11.88
CA ASN A 33 18.98 9.40 10.54
C ASN A 33 17.97 9.84 9.47
N ILE A 34 16.90 10.55 9.85
CA ILE A 34 15.91 11.03 8.89
C ILE A 34 16.52 12.20 8.12
N THR A 35 16.77 11.94 6.83
CA THR A 35 17.30 12.92 5.87
C THR A 35 16.33 13.05 4.70
N LEU A 36 16.45 14.13 3.93
CA LEU A 36 15.64 14.31 2.72
C LEU A 36 15.74 13.11 1.77
N GLY A 37 16.94 12.59 1.54
CA GLY A 37 17.15 11.42 0.68
C GLY A 37 16.51 10.14 1.22
N LEU A 38 16.49 9.94 2.56
CA LEU A 38 15.79 8.82 3.16
C LEU A 38 14.27 8.93 2.93
N LEU A 39 13.70 10.12 3.14
CA LEU A 39 12.28 10.38 2.91
C LEU A 39 11.90 10.13 1.45
N GLU A 40 12.72 10.62 0.50
CA GLU A 40 12.51 10.41 -0.94
C GLU A 40 12.55 8.92 -1.32
N ALA A 41 13.53 8.16 -0.83
CA ALA A 41 13.65 6.73 -1.12
C ALA A 41 12.45 5.93 -0.59
N HIS A 42 11.98 6.25 0.62
CA HIS A 42 10.80 5.60 1.19
C HIS A 42 9.49 6.02 0.51
N LEU A 43 9.36 7.27 0.09
CA LEU A 43 8.22 7.73 -0.70
C LEU A 43 8.16 7.01 -2.06
N GLN A 44 9.29 6.88 -2.77
CA GLN A 44 9.36 6.12 -4.02
C GLN A 44 8.95 4.65 -3.82
N THR A 45 9.37 4.04 -2.71
CA THR A 45 8.99 2.67 -2.35
C THR A 45 7.47 2.57 -2.09
N LEU A 46 6.89 3.53 -1.37
CA LEU A 46 5.45 3.62 -1.12
C LEU A 46 4.66 3.71 -2.45
N GLU A 47 5.09 4.55 -3.38
CA GLU A 47 4.47 4.70 -4.71
C GLU A 47 4.58 3.42 -5.54
N SER A 48 5.70 2.69 -5.45
CA SER A 48 5.85 1.39 -6.11
C SER A 48 4.89 0.34 -5.55
N TYR A 49 4.70 0.27 -4.23
CA TYR A 49 3.72 -0.62 -3.62
C TYR A 49 2.30 -0.28 -4.02
N TRP A 50 1.97 1.01 -4.09
CA TRP A 50 0.67 1.47 -4.55
C TRP A 50 0.38 1.04 -6.00
N GLY A 51 1.33 1.26 -6.91
CA GLY A 51 1.20 0.81 -8.30
C GLY A 51 0.94 -0.69 -8.41
N LYS A 52 1.69 -1.51 -7.64
CA LYS A 52 1.47 -2.97 -7.59
C LYS A 52 0.09 -3.34 -7.06
N PHE A 53 -0.39 -2.63 -6.05
CA PHE A 53 -1.70 -2.87 -5.44
C PHE A 53 -2.82 -2.61 -6.44
N VAL A 54 -2.77 -1.47 -7.16
CA VAL A 54 -3.78 -1.11 -8.17
C VAL A 54 -3.79 -2.13 -9.31
N THR A 55 -2.64 -2.44 -9.90
CA THR A 55 -2.56 -3.42 -11.02
C THR A 55 -3.11 -4.79 -10.63
N ARG A 56 -2.80 -5.28 -9.42
CA ARG A 56 -3.31 -6.56 -8.93
C ARG A 56 -4.79 -6.51 -8.58
N HIS A 57 -5.27 -5.39 -8.04
CA HIS A 57 -6.69 -5.18 -7.78
C HIS A 57 -7.49 -5.27 -9.09
N GLU A 58 -7.04 -4.57 -10.13
CA GLU A 58 -7.64 -4.63 -11.46
C GLU A 58 -7.62 -6.05 -12.03
N GLN A 59 -6.50 -6.76 -11.90
CA GLN A 59 -6.41 -8.16 -12.34
C GLN A 59 -7.43 -9.05 -11.62
N LEU A 60 -7.56 -8.92 -10.30
CA LEU A 60 -8.52 -9.68 -9.49
C LEU A 60 -9.97 -9.43 -9.94
N LEU A 61 -10.32 -8.18 -10.23
CA LEU A 61 -11.67 -7.85 -10.70
C LEU A 61 -11.95 -8.37 -12.11
N ILE A 62 -10.96 -8.29 -13.01
CA ILE A 62 -11.11 -8.72 -14.41
C ILE A 62 -11.21 -10.25 -14.51
N GLU A 63 -10.35 -10.97 -13.79
CA GLU A 63 -10.24 -12.43 -13.92
C GLU A 63 -11.18 -13.18 -12.97
N TYR A 64 -11.49 -12.63 -11.79
CA TYR A 64 -12.17 -13.34 -10.70
C TYR A 64 -13.26 -12.50 -10.02
N GLY A 65 -13.75 -11.44 -10.66
CA GLY A 65 -14.74 -10.53 -10.06
C GLY A 65 -16.00 -11.25 -9.58
N ASP A 66 -16.56 -12.14 -10.40
CA ASP A 66 -17.76 -12.92 -10.06
C ASP A 66 -17.52 -13.88 -8.88
N ASP A 67 -16.34 -14.50 -8.80
CA ASP A 67 -15.96 -15.39 -7.70
C ASP A 67 -15.75 -14.62 -6.37
N LEU A 68 -15.43 -13.32 -6.46
CA LEU A 68 -15.07 -12.47 -5.33
C LEU A 68 -16.20 -11.57 -4.85
N GLU A 69 -17.35 -11.54 -5.52
CA GLU A 69 -18.46 -10.60 -5.25
C GLU A 69 -18.83 -10.55 -3.76
N ASP A 70 -18.98 -11.72 -3.13
CA ASP A 70 -19.30 -11.87 -1.70
C ASP A 70 -18.06 -12.08 -0.82
N HIS A 71 -16.86 -12.14 -1.39
CA HIS A 71 -15.63 -12.39 -0.64
C HIS A 71 -15.24 -11.17 0.23
N GLU A 72 -14.61 -11.42 1.38
CA GLU A 72 -14.21 -10.38 2.34
C GLU A 72 -13.27 -9.31 1.75
N TYR A 73 -12.57 -9.66 0.68
CA TYR A 73 -11.70 -8.76 -0.06
C TYR A 73 -12.48 -7.58 -0.69
N LEU A 74 -13.63 -7.86 -1.33
CA LEU A 74 -14.46 -6.84 -1.96
C LEU A 74 -15.46 -6.24 -0.95
N THR A 75 -16.15 -7.08 -0.19
CA THR A 75 -17.14 -6.62 0.80
C THR A 75 -16.49 -5.83 1.94
N GLY A 76 -15.22 -6.10 2.25
CA GLY A 76 -14.42 -5.34 3.20
C GLY A 76 -13.77 -4.07 2.64
N ASP A 77 -13.97 -3.76 1.35
CA ASP A 77 -13.48 -2.56 0.66
C ASP A 77 -11.97 -2.31 0.88
N LEU A 78 -11.16 -3.36 0.65
CA LEU A 78 -9.71 -3.27 0.86
C LEU A 78 -9.07 -2.22 -0.05
N MET A 79 -9.64 -2.00 -1.24
CA MET A 79 -9.21 -0.99 -2.19
C MET A 79 -9.31 0.42 -1.60
N LEU A 80 -10.47 0.82 -1.07
CA LEU A 80 -10.63 2.13 -0.43
C LEU A 80 -9.70 2.29 0.77
N LYS A 81 -9.57 1.25 1.60
CA LYS A 81 -8.67 1.27 2.77
C LYS A 81 -7.21 1.48 2.33
N ALA A 82 -6.78 0.83 1.26
CA ALA A 82 -5.45 0.98 0.70
C ALA A 82 -5.22 2.38 0.11
N ASP A 83 -6.21 2.94 -0.59
CA ASP A 83 -6.17 4.29 -1.15
C ASP A 83 -5.97 5.36 -0.07
N ILE A 84 -6.81 5.32 0.96
CA ILE A 84 -6.72 6.23 2.11
C ILE A 84 -5.35 6.10 2.77
N SER A 85 -4.88 4.86 2.97
CA SER A 85 -3.60 4.59 3.60
C SER A 85 -2.43 5.15 2.79
N PHE A 86 -2.42 4.93 1.47
CA PHE A 86 -1.42 5.48 0.57
C PHE A 86 -1.35 7.00 0.66
N HIS A 87 -2.49 7.68 0.53
CA HIS A 87 -2.56 9.14 0.59
C HIS A 87 -2.13 9.71 1.94
N VAL A 88 -2.56 9.09 3.04
CA VAL A 88 -2.16 9.50 4.40
C VAL A 88 -0.65 9.34 4.60
N GLN A 89 -0.06 8.21 4.22
CA GLN A 89 1.39 8.03 4.37
C GLN A 89 2.17 8.98 3.46
N LYS A 90 1.74 9.15 2.20
CA LYS A 90 2.36 10.06 1.24
C LYS A 90 2.33 11.50 1.76
N GLY A 91 1.22 11.94 2.34
CA GLY A 91 1.10 13.26 2.98
C GLY A 91 2.17 13.47 4.05
N LYS A 92 2.35 12.52 4.97
CA LYS A 92 3.37 12.58 6.02
C LYS A 92 4.79 12.73 5.46
N TYR A 93 5.15 11.96 4.44
CA TYR A 93 6.45 12.11 3.77
C TYR A 93 6.62 13.51 3.18
N LEU A 94 5.63 14.01 2.45
CA LEU A 94 5.70 15.31 1.79
C LEU A 94 5.79 16.46 2.81
N ASP A 95 5.11 16.36 3.94
CA ASP A 95 5.15 17.38 4.99
C ASP A 95 6.53 17.44 5.66
N ASP A 96 7.12 16.29 6.01
CA ASP A 96 8.49 16.25 6.54
C ASP A 96 9.53 16.76 5.53
N MET A 97 9.39 16.36 4.25
CA MET A 97 10.28 16.83 3.19
C MET A 97 10.21 18.35 3.02
N ARG A 98 9.03 18.96 3.20
CA ARG A 98 8.85 20.42 3.17
C ARG A 98 9.46 21.10 4.39
N ALA A 99 9.38 20.48 5.56
CA ALA A 99 9.97 21.01 6.79
C ALA A 99 11.52 21.00 6.77
N MET A 100 12.13 20.16 5.91
CA MET A 100 13.58 20.10 5.72
C MET A 100 14.13 21.11 4.69
N ARG A 101 13.26 21.83 3.98
CA ARG A 101 13.64 22.86 3.00
C ARG A 101 13.67 24.23 3.64
#